data_AF-A0A6C0JLB7-F1
#
_entry.id   AF-A0A6C0JLB7-F1
#
_cell.length_a   1.000
_cell.length_b   1.000
_cell.length_c   1.000
_cell.angle_alpha   90.00
_cell.angle_beta   90.00
_cell.angle_gamma   90.00
#
_symmetry.space_group_name_H-M   'P 1'
#
loop_
_entity.id
_entity.type
_entity.pdbx_description
1 polymer ?
#
loop_
_entity_poly.entity_id
_entity_poly.type
_entity_poly.pdbx_seq_one_letter_code
_entity_poly.pdbx_strand_id
1 'polypeptide(L)'
;MNYHVMEYCELKQEARERRIKLYYVMRKAQLIQLLSMETLPEKYIVEKKRIGELREEARARGFLMVYKLNRSALVELLYPHLYGKTGSENEHKNQNNTYKHDTPKNYDSK
;
A
#
# COMPACT_ATOMS: atom_id res chain seq x y z
N MET A 1 18.20 10.60 13.61
CA MET A 1 17.27 10.21 14.68
C MET A 1 17.63 8.83 15.19
N ASN A 2 17.54 8.58 16.49
CA ASN A 2 17.80 7.26 17.06
C ASN A 2 16.48 6.50 17.27
N TYR A 3 16.07 5.70 16.28
CA TYR A 3 14.80 4.96 16.33
C TYR A 3 14.82 3.80 17.34
N HIS A 4 16.00 3.36 17.82
CA HIS A 4 16.10 2.24 18.74
C HIS A 4 15.60 2.55 20.15
N VAL A 5 15.60 3.83 20.53
CA VAL A 5 15.12 4.30 21.84
C VAL A 5 13.67 4.79 21.83
N MET A 6 13.08 4.93 20.63
CA MET A 6 11.70 5.42 20.49
C MET A 6 10.67 4.36 20.87
N GLU A 7 9.53 4.83 21.36
CA GLU A 7 8.38 3.98 21.64
C GLU A 7 7.67 3.54 20.35
N TYR A 8 6.95 2.41 20.43
CA TYR A 8 6.28 1.86 19.25
C TYR A 8 5.24 2.82 18.65
N CYS A 9 4.57 3.62 19.48
CA CYS A 9 3.65 4.66 19.04
C CYS A 9 4.37 5.78 18.26
N GLU A 10 5.53 6.22 18.74
CA GLU A 10 6.33 7.26 18.09
C GLU A 10 6.88 6.77 16.74
N LEU A 11 7.33 5.51 16.69
CA LEU A 11 7.77 4.87 15.44
C LEU A 11 6.63 4.79 14.40
N LYS A 12 5.38 4.55 14.83
CA LYS A 12 4.21 4.60 13.95
C LYS A 12 3.93 6.01 13.44
N GLN A 13 4.09 7.01 14.31
CA GLN A 13 3.90 8.41 13.94
C GLN A 13 4.93 8.85 12.89
N GLU A 14 6.20 8.55 13.12
CA GLU A 14 7.28 8.84 12.16
C GLU A 14 7.02 8.13 10.81
N ALA A 15 6.61 6.86 10.83
CA ALA A 15 6.29 6.13 9.62
C ALA A 15 5.10 6.74 8.85
N ARG A 16 4.11 7.28 9.58
CA ARG A 16 2.98 8.02 8.99
C ARG A 16 3.44 9.32 8.36
N GLU A 17 4.33 10.08 9.01
CA GLU A 17 4.87 11.35 8.50
C GLU A 17 5.67 11.14 7.20
N ARG A 18 6.43 10.04 7.12
CA ARG A 18 7.12 9.59 5.89
C ARG A 18 6.18 8.97 4.83
N ARG A 19 4.87 8.96 5.11
CA ARG A 19 3.81 8.37 4.28
C ARG A 19 4.06 6.91 3.94
N ILE A 20 4.73 6.15 4.81
CA ILE A 20 5.02 4.73 4.59
C ILE A 20 3.69 3.98 4.66
N LYS A 21 3.36 3.17 3.65
CA LYS A 21 2.16 2.32 3.69
C LYS A 21 2.42 1.06 4.49
N LEU A 22 1.35 0.48 5.05
CA LEU A 22 1.37 -0.78 5.84
C LEU A 22 2.15 -0.71 7.15
N TYR A 23 2.58 0.48 7.59
CA TYR A 23 3.32 0.65 8.85
C TYR A 23 2.56 0.13 10.09
N TYR A 24 1.22 0.21 10.06
CA TYR A 24 0.37 -0.15 11.20
C TYR A 24 0.33 -1.66 11.50
N VAL A 25 0.64 -2.51 10.52
CA VAL A 25 0.76 -3.97 10.68
C VAL A 25 2.18 -4.44 11.02
N MET A 26 3.18 -3.55 11.00
CA MET A 26 4.57 -3.91 11.25
C MET A 26 4.88 -4.01 12.74
N ARG A 27 5.79 -4.92 13.09
CA ARG A 27 6.36 -5.00 14.45
C ARG A 27 7.36 -3.88 14.69
N LYS A 28 7.63 -3.55 15.97
CA LYS A 28 8.59 -2.50 16.38
C LYS A 28 9.95 -2.63 15.67
N ALA A 29 10.53 -3.83 15.68
CA ALA A 29 11.82 -4.09 15.02
C ALA A 29 11.79 -3.81 13.50
N GLN A 30 10.71 -4.16 12.81
CA GLN A 30 10.55 -3.90 11.38
C GLN A 30 10.41 -2.40 11.09
N LEU A 31 9.69 -1.66 11.93
CA LEU A 31 9.61 -0.20 11.82
C LEU A 31 10.95 0.47 12.04
N ILE A 32 11.71 0.05 13.06
CA ILE A 32 13.05 0.57 13.32
C ILE A 32 13.94 0.35 12.10
N GLN A 33 13.99 -0.88 11.58
CA GLN A 33 14.78 -1.20 10.41
C GLN A 33 14.38 -0.33 9.21
N LEU A 34 13.08 -0.20 8.95
CA LEU A 34 12.56 0.57 7.82
C LEU A 34 12.82 2.08 7.95
N LEU A 35 12.74 2.64 9.16
CA LEU A 35 12.99 4.06 9.43
C LEU A 35 14.47 4.40 9.45
N SER A 36 15.33 3.43 9.79
CA SER A 36 16.78 3.53 9.71
C SER A 36 17.32 3.45 8.29
N MET A 37 16.54 2.96 7.32
CA MET A 37 16.94 2.93 5.91
C MET A 37 16.86 4.32 5.27
N GLU A 38 17.91 4.68 4.51
CA GLU A 38 17.95 5.94 3.75
C GLU A 38 16.92 5.94 2.60
N THR A 39 16.81 4.81 1.90
CA THR A 39 15.86 4.62 0.81
C THR A 39 14.81 3.57 1.18
N LEU A 40 13.54 3.88 0.93
CA LEU A 40 12.45 2.91 1.13
C LEU A 40 12.62 1.72 0.17
N PRO A 41 12.43 0.48 0.65
CA PRO A 41 12.44 -0.69 -0.21
C PRO A 41 11.41 -0.57 -1.34
N GLU A 42 11.76 -1.09 -2.52
CA GLU A 42 10.98 -0.97 -3.75
C GLU A 42 9.50 -1.35 -3.58
N LYS A 43 9.23 -2.39 -2.78
CA LYS A 43 7.86 -2.82 -2.44
C LYS A 43 7.00 -1.68 -1.89
N TYR A 44 7.54 -0.83 -1.02
CA TYR A 44 6.78 0.30 -0.45
C TYR A 44 6.59 1.44 -1.45
N ILE A 45 7.52 1.59 -2.40
CA ILE A 45 7.43 2.54 -3.50
C ILE A 45 6.28 2.10 -4.43
N VAL A 46 6.23 0.82 -4.80
CA VAL A 46 5.14 0.24 -5.61
C VAL A 46 3.79 0.35 -4.86
N GLU A 47 3.79 0.14 -3.55
CA GLU A 47 2.57 0.33 -2.75
C GLU A 47 2.03 1.77 -2.78
N LYS A 48 2.89 2.76 -2.90
CA LYS A 48 2.46 4.17 -3.03
C LYS A 48 1.82 4.47 -4.39
N LYS A 49 2.18 3.75 -5.46
CA LYS A 49 1.67 4.01 -6.81
C LYS A 49 0.15 3.83 -6.89
N ARG A 50 -0.51 4.80 -7.53
CA ARG A 50 -1.94 4.73 -7.88
C ARG A 50 -2.13 3.78 -9.06
N ILE A 51 -3.35 3.25 -9.21
CA ILE A 51 -3.68 2.38 -10.34
C ILE A 51 -3.47 3.06 -11.71
N GLY A 52 -3.64 4.39 -11.78
CA GLY A 52 -3.34 5.18 -12.98
C GLY A 52 -1.86 5.13 -13.37
N GLU A 53 -0.97 5.36 -12.39
CA GLU A 53 0.48 5.31 -12.59
C GLU A 53 0.94 3.90 -12.99
N LEU A 54 0.37 2.85 -12.37
CA LEU A 54 0.64 1.47 -12.75
C LEU A 54 0.19 1.17 -14.20
N ARG A 55 -0.96 1.73 -14.63
CA ARG A 55 -1.43 1.58 -16.02
C ARG A 55 -0.58 2.35 -17.02
N GLU A 56 -0.13 3.55 -16.66
CA GLU A 56 0.80 4.33 -17.48
C GLU A 56 2.14 3.63 -17.64
N GLU A 57 2.69 3.10 -16.56
CA GLU A 57 3.92 2.33 -16.59
C GLU A 57 3.78 1.06 -17.43
N ALA A 58 2.66 0.34 -17.29
CA ALA A 58 2.40 -0.84 -18.11
C ALA A 58 2.25 -0.49 -19.61
N ARG A 59 1.63 0.66 -19.94
CA ARG A 59 1.59 1.13 -21.34
C ARG A 59 2.97 1.52 -21.85
N ALA A 60 3.78 2.19 -21.04
CA ALA A 60 5.15 2.55 -21.38
C ALA A 60 6.02 1.30 -21.65
N ARG A 61 5.72 0.18 -20.99
CA ARG A 61 6.35 -1.13 -21.24
C ARG A 61 5.71 -1.94 -22.40
N GLY A 62 4.71 -1.39 -23.10
CA GLY A 62 4.10 -2.01 -24.29
C GLY A 62 2.87 -2.89 -24.02
N PHE A 63 2.32 -2.90 -22.80
CA PHE A 63 1.11 -3.69 -22.51
C PHE A 63 -0.16 -2.97 -23.00
N LEU A 64 -0.93 -3.62 -23.88
CA LEU A 64 -2.09 -3.01 -24.57
C LEU A 64 -3.44 -3.20 -23.84
N MET A 65 -3.53 -4.07 -22.82
CA MET A 65 -4.79 -4.40 -22.11
C MET A 65 -4.82 -4.01 -20.62
N VAL A 66 -4.12 -2.94 -20.24
CA VAL A 66 -3.94 -2.53 -18.83
C VAL A 66 -5.23 -2.14 -18.11
N TYR A 67 -6.27 -1.75 -18.84
CA TYR A 67 -7.55 -1.32 -18.27
C TYR A 67 -8.38 -2.48 -17.72
N LYS A 68 -8.19 -3.69 -18.25
CA LYS A 68 -8.85 -4.92 -17.78
C LYS A 68 -8.19 -5.49 -16.53
N LEU A 69 -6.96 -5.06 -16.23
CA LEU A 69 -6.21 -5.55 -15.08
C LEU A 69 -6.56 -4.77 -13.81
N ASN A 70 -6.77 -5.52 -12.74
CA ASN A 70 -6.87 -4.97 -11.39
C ASN A 70 -5.46 -4.64 -10.86
N ARG A 71 -5.40 -3.96 -9.71
CA ARG A 71 -4.11 -3.53 -9.14
C ARG A 71 -3.16 -4.71 -8.90
N SER A 72 -3.66 -5.82 -8.35
CA SER A 72 -2.83 -7.01 -8.07
C SER A 72 -2.21 -7.57 -9.35
N ALA A 73 -3.00 -7.74 -10.41
CA ALA A 73 -2.48 -8.21 -11.69
C ALA A 73 -1.48 -7.22 -12.32
N LEU A 74 -1.69 -5.91 -12.16
CA LEU A 74 -0.74 -4.90 -12.64
C LEU A 74 0.61 -4.97 -11.90
N VAL A 75 0.61 -5.11 -10.57
CA VAL A 75 1.87 -5.21 -9.81
C VAL A 75 2.57 -6.54 -10.02
N GLU A 76 1.83 -7.64 -10.19
CA GLU A 76 2.41 -8.94 -10.58
C GLU A 76 3.06 -8.87 -11.97
N LEU A 77 2.43 -8.20 -12.92
CA LEU A 77 2.95 -8.01 -14.28
C LEU A 77 4.19 -7.10 -14.32
N LEU A 78 4.17 -6.00 -13.56
CA LEU A 78 5.22 -4.99 -13.57
C LEU A 78 6.41 -5.31 -12.65
N TYR A 79 6.15 -6.00 -11.54
CA TYR A 79 7.11 -6.29 -10.47
C TYR A 79 7.04 -7.77 -10.04
N PRO A 80 7.32 -8.71 -10.97
CA PRO A 80 7.21 -10.14 -10.69
C PRO A 80 8.20 -10.64 -9.64
N HIS A 81 9.31 -9.94 -9.35
CA HIS A 81 10.21 -10.33 -8.25
C HIS A 81 9.68 -9.95 -6.86
N LEU A 82 8.76 -8.98 -6.78
CA LEU A 82 8.16 -8.51 -5.52
C LEU A 82 6.83 -9.19 -5.20
N TYR A 83 6.10 -9.60 -6.24
CA TYR A 83 4.75 -10.16 -6.15
C TYR A 83 4.60 -11.48 -6.90
N GLY A 84 5.66 -11.99 -7.53
CA GLY A 84 5.62 -13.24 -8.28
C GLY A 84 5.19 -14.39 -7.39
N LYS A 85 4.15 -15.09 -7.84
CA LYS A 85 3.72 -16.36 -7.28
C LYS A 85 4.82 -17.40 -7.50
N THR A 86 5.73 -17.60 -6.54
CA THR A 86 6.15 -18.96 -6.22
C THR A 86 4.90 -19.66 -5.69
N GLY A 87 4.33 -20.58 -6.47
CA GLY A 87 2.97 -21.08 -6.31
C GLY A 87 2.53 -21.38 -4.87
N SER A 88 1.50 -20.69 -4.39
CA SER A 88 0.37 -21.24 -3.63
C SER A 88 -0.53 -20.08 -3.16
N GLU A 89 -1.81 -20.38 -3.03
CA GLU A 89 -2.81 -19.67 -2.20
C GLU A 89 -3.22 -18.24 -2.58
N ASN A 90 -4.27 -18.21 -3.40
CA ASN A 90 -5.23 -17.12 -3.47
C ASN A 90 -5.92 -16.91 -2.11
N GLU A 91 -5.33 -16.16 -1.17
CA GLU A 91 -6.08 -15.59 -0.05
C GLU A 91 -5.75 -14.13 0.15
N HIS A 92 -6.29 -13.26 -0.72
CA HIS A 92 -6.66 -11.91 -0.31
C HIS A 92 -7.97 -11.55 -1.00
N LYS A 93 -9.09 -11.95 -0.37
CA LYS A 93 -10.41 -11.39 -0.65
C LYS A 93 -10.36 -9.89 -0.35
N ASN A 94 -10.07 -9.08 -1.36
CA ASN A 94 -10.13 -7.63 -1.26
C ASN A 94 -11.60 -7.19 -1.37
N GLN A 95 -12.32 -7.21 -0.24
CA GLN A 95 -13.60 -6.52 -0.10
C GLN A 95 -13.35 -5.01 0.01
N ASN A 96 -13.04 -4.36 -1.11
CA ASN A 96 -13.22 -2.91 -1.23
C ASN A 96 -14.73 -2.63 -1.37
N ASN A 97 -15.45 -2.70 -0.25
CA ASN A 97 -16.79 -2.12 -0.17
C ASN A 97 -16.60 -0.61 0.00
N THR A 98 -16.55 0.07 -1.14
CA THR A 98 -16.49 1.52 -1.26
C THR A 98 -17.56 2.16 -0.39
N TYR A 99 -17.13 2.95 0.59
CA TYR A 99 -17.73 4.21 1.01
C TYR A 99 -19.25 4.34 0.79
N LYS A 100 -20.04 3.88 1.76
CA LYS A 100 -21.35 4.49 2.01
C LYS A 100 -21.14 5.57 3.07
N HIS A 101 -21.00 6.82 2.64
CA HIS A 101 -21.22 7.96 3.52
C HIS A 101 -22.73 8.00 3.79
N ASP A 102 -23.15 7.58 4.97
CA ASP A 102 -24.49 7.88 5.45
C ASP A 102 -24.60 9.41 5.56
N THR A 103 -25.34 10.02 4.64
CA THR A 103 -25.79 11.40 4.77
C THR A 103 -26.59 11.52 6.07
N PRO A 104 -26.32 12.51 6.94
CA PRO A 104 -27.04 12.65 8.20
C PRO A 104 -28.51 12.98 7.92
N LYS A 105 -29.42 12.17 8.48
CA LYS A 105 -30.86 12.46 8.53
C LYS A 105 -31.06 13.69 9.43
N ASN A 106 -31.49 14.80 8.85
CA ASN A 106 -32.09 15.90 9.62
C ASN A 106 -33.37 15.37 10.27
N TYR A 107 -33.39 15.33 11.60
CA TYR A 107 -34.61 15.24 12.38
C TYR A 107 -35.18 16.65 12.49
N ASP A 108 -36.25 16.92 11.75
CA ASP A 108 -37.14 18.04 12.06
C ASP A 108 -38.13 17.55 13.11
N SER A 109 -37.99 18.04 14.34
CA SER A 109 -39.00 17.89 15.38
C SER A 109 -40.11 18.91 15.13
N LYS A 110 -41.34 18.41 14.94
CA LYS A 110 -42.55 19.19 15.11
C LYS A 110 -43.54 18.42 15.96
#